data_AF-A0A1Y4UD93-F1
#
_entry.id   AF-A0A1Y4UD93-F1
#
_cell.length_a   1.000
_cell.length_b   1.000
_cell.length_c   1.000
_cell.angle_alpha   90.00
_cell.angle_beta   90.00
_cell.angle_gamma   90.00
#
_symmetry.space_group_name_H-M   'P 1'
#
loop_
_entity.id
_entity.type
_entity.pdbx_description
1 polymer ?
#
loop_
_entity_poly.entity_id
_entity_poly.type
_entity_poly.pdbx_seq_one_letter_code
_entity_poly.pdbx_strand_id
1 'polypeptide(L)'
;MQEEIAYDRICGSWLSTENNLSASIRRICTRTYRMLIFDNTLCYRRLVQDTVITAERRTLLFGSRDDPRDMHPIELDPESDTLLLGCYGRFVAEERACRRAEQESISEECFTDHEPEA
;
A
#
# COMPACT_ATOMS: atom_id res chain seq x y z
N MET A 1 -1.68 14.59 -20.76
CA MET A 1 -1.23 15.24 -19.51
C MET A 1 -1.91 14.66 -18.26
N GLN A 2 -3.19 14.24 -18.31
CA GLN A 2 -3.85 13.56 -17.16
C GLN A 2 -3.37 12.13 -16.89
N GLU A 3 -2.96 11.37 -17.92
CA GLU A 3 -2.47 10.00 -17.75
C GLU A 3 -1.18 9.93 -16.92
N GLU A 4 -0.24 10.86 -17.09
CA GLU A 4 0.98 10.92 -16.27
C GLU A 4 0.69 11.25 -14.79
N ILE A 5 -0.38 12.01 -14.53
CA ILE A 5 -0.79 12.38 -13.17
C ILE A 5 -1.43 11.17 -12.46
N ALA A 6 -2.19 10.34 -13.18
CA ALA A 6 -2.75 9.11 -12.63
C ALA A 6 -1.65 8.12 -12.21
N TYR A 7 -0.56 8.03 -12.98
CA TYR A 7 0.58 7.19 -12.64
C TYR A 7 1.51 7.79 -11.57
N ASP A 8 1.37 9.07 -11.22
CA ASP A 8 2.05 9.63 -10.05
C ASP A 8 1.28 9.28 -8.77
N ARG A 9 -0.07 9.27 -8.85
CA ARG A 9 -0.95 8.93 -7.72
C ARG A 9 -0.84 7.48 -7.23
N ILE A 10 -0.43 6.54 -8.09
CA ILE A 10 -0.16 5.17 -7.62
C ILE A 10 1.09 5.10 -6.72
N CYS A 11 2.00 6.06 -6.82
CA CYS A 11 3.20 6.07 -5.99
C CYS A 11 2.83 6.42 -4.55
N GLY A 12 3.20 5.56 -3.61
CA GLY A 12 2.86 5.74 -2.21
C GLY A 12 2.81 4.42 -1.46
N SER A 13 2.36 4.52 -0.21
CA SER A 13 2.08 3.40 0.66
C SER A 13 0.59 3.04 0.57
N TRP A 14 0.32 1.75 0.50
CA TRP A 14 -0.99 1.14 0.31
C TRP A 14 -1.17 0.06 1.37
N LEU A 15 -2.32 -0.02 2.01
CA LEU A 15 -2.64 -0.96 3.07
C LEU A 15 -3.80 -1.84 2.65
N SER A 16 -3.65 -3.15 2.78
CA SER A 16 -4.74 -4.07 2.45
C SER A 16 -5.89 -3.87 3.43
N THR A 17 -7.11 -3.85 2.91
CA THR A 17 -8.32 -3.77 3.75
C THR A 17 -8.78 -5.13 4.24
N GLU A 18 -8.25 -6.20 3.66
CA GLU A 18 -8.70 -7.58 3.86
C GLU A 18 -7.65 -8.42 4.61
N ASN A 19 -6.38 -7.99 4.58
CA ASN A 19 -5.25 -8.71 5.14
C ASN A 19 -4.31 -7.74 5.89
N ASN A 20 -3.41 -8.27 6.72
CA ASN A 20 -2.35 -7.49 7.38
C ASN A 20 -1.16 -7.19 6.44
N LEU A 21 -1.45 -6.93 5.16
CA LEU A 21 -0.45 -6.66 4.13
C LEU A 21 -0.34 -5.16 3.88
N SER A 22 0.89 -4.68 3.67
CA SER A 22 1.14 -3.34 3.14
C SER A 22 1.84 -3.45 1.80
N ALA A 23 1.30 -2.79 0.78
CA ALA A 23 1.98 -2.57 -0.49
C ALA A 23 2.68 -1.21 -0.48
N SER A 24 3.90 -1.13 -1.01
CA SER A 24 4.59 0.14 -1.23
C SER A 24 5.00 0.21 -2.69
N ILE A 25 4.56 1.26 -3.38
CA ILE A 25 4.81 1.46 -4.81
C ILE A 25 5.67 2.70 -4.97
N ARG A 26 6.81 2.54 -5.62
CA ARG A 26 7.73 3.65 -5.94
C ARG A 26 8.07 3.64 -7.42
N ARG A 27 8.18 4.83 -8.01
CA ARG A 27 8.66 4.98 -9.39
C ARG A 27 10.18 4.72 -9.45
N ILE A 28 10.60 3.89 -10.40
CA ILE A 28 12.04 3.63 -10.66
C ILE A 28 12.50 4.27 -11.96
N CYS A 29 11.69 4.19 -13.01
CA CYS A 29 12.02 4.72 -14.33
C CYS A 29 10.78 5.32 -15.00
N THR A 30 10.96 5.90 -16.19
CA THR A 30 9.85 6.39 -17.02
C THR A 30 8.95 5.21 -17.39
N ARG A 31 7.71 5.20 -16.86
CA ARG A 31 6.72 4.11 -17.02
C ARG A 31 7.08 2.78 -16.34
N THR A 32 8.02 2.78 -15.39
CA THR A 32 8.34 1.58 -14.60
C THR A 32 8.33 1.90 -13.12
N TYR A 33 7.58 1.11 -12.36
CA TYR A 33 7.40 1.22 -10.93
C TYR A 33 7.85 -0.07 -10.27
N ARG A 34 8.19 -0.01 -9.00
CA ARG A 34 8.51 -1.17 -8.19
C ARG A 34 7.57 -1.21 -7.01
N MET A 35 7.04 -2.40 -6.81
CA MET A 35 6.06 -2.72 -5.82
C MET A 35 6.64 -3.70 -4.82
N LEU A 36 6.47 -3.38 -3.55
CA LEU A 36 6.91 -4.20 -2.43
C LEU A 36 5.69 -4.54 -1.58
N ILE A 37 5.36 -5.83 -1.47
CA ILE A 37 4.35 -6.32 -0.52
C ILE A 37 5.07 -6.72 0.76
N PHE A 38 4.61 -6.17 1.86
CA PHE A 38 5.04 -6.51 3.20
C PHE A 38 3.92 -7.19 3.97
N ASP A 39 4.28 -8.22 4.73
CA ASP A 39 3.42 -8.79 5.75
C ASP A 39 3.72 -8.14 7.10
N ASN A 40 2.67 -7.68 7.77
CA ASN A 40 2.70 -7.09 9.11
C ASN A 40 1.96 -7.97 10.12
N THR A 41 1.74 -9.25 9.80
CA THR A 41 1.18 -10.21 10.76
C THR A 41 2.14 -10.43 11.95
N LEU A 42 3.43 -10.18 11.75
CA LEU A 42 4.48 -10.27 12.76
C LEU A 42 4.92 -8.89 13.24
N CYS A 43 5.56 -8.80 14.41
CA CYS A 43 6.09 -7.55 14.98
C CYS A 43 7.20 -6.88 14.14
N TYR A 44 7.57 -7.47 13.00
CA TYR A 44 8.54 -6.93 12.06
C TYR A 44 7.96 -6.97 10.65
N ARG A 45 8.35 -5.99 9.83
CA ARG A 45 7.87 -5.84 8.46
C ARG A 45 8.59 -6.83 7.54
N ARG A 46 7.91 -7.91 7.14
CA ARG A 46 8.50 -8.96 6.30
C ARG A 46 8.20 -8.70 4.83
N LEU A 47 9.23 -8.55 4.00
CA LEU A 47 9.02 -8.48 2.55
C LEU A 47 8.54 -9.84 2.01
N VAL A 48 7.31 -9.86 1.47
CA VAL A 48 6.67 -11.05 0.89
C VAL A 48 6.92 -11.08 -0.61
N GLN A 49 6.69 -9.96 -1.31
CA GLN A 49 6.85 -9.89 -2.76
C GLN A 49 7.54 -8.60 -3.19
N ASP A 50 8.48 -8.77 -4.12
CA ASP A 50 9.18 -7.70 -4.82
C ASP A 50 8.91 -7.86 -6.31
N THR A 51 8.15 -6.92 -6.88
CA THR A 51 7.64 -7.00 -8.25
C THR A 51 7.87 -5.68 -8.98
N VAL A 52 8.12 -5.77 -10.28
CA VAL A 52 8.24 -4.60 -11.16
C VAL A 52 6.93 -4.44 -11.93
N ILE A 53 6.38 -3.23 -11.86
CA ILE A 53 5.18 -2.81 -12.59
C ILE A 53 5.63 -2.01 -13.81
N THR A 54 5.08 -2.33 -14.97
CA THR A 54 5.28 -1.55 -16.19
C THR A 54 3.96 -0.88 -16.57
N ALA A 55 4.01 0.43 -16.81
CA ALA A 55 2.86 1.18 -17.29
C ALA A 55 2.77 1.07 -18.81
N GLU A 56 1.81 0.27 -19.28
CA GLU A 56 1.55 0.08 -20.70
C GLU A 56 0.26 0.79 -21.10
N ARG A 57 0.40 1.86 -21.92
CA ARG A 57 -0.67 2.68 -22.54
C ARG A 57 -1.72 3.22 -21.57
N ARG A 58 -2.54 2.36 -20.93
CA ARG A 58 -3.61 2.68 -19.97
C ARG A 58 -3.77 1.69 -18.83
N THR A 59 -2.95 0.64 -18.77
CA THR A 59 -3.05 -0.40 -17.75
C THR A 59 -1.68 -0.60 -17.12
N LEU A 60 -1.69 -0.67 -15.79
CA LEU A 60 -0.51 -0.99 -15.02
C LEU A 60 -0.46 -2.51 -14.92
N LEU A 61 0.58 -3.12 -15.44
CA LEU A 61 0.75 -4.56 -15.40
C LEU A 61 1.95 -4.88 -14.53
N PHE A 62 1.79 -5.84 -13.63
CA PHE A 62 2.89 -6.33 -12.81
C PHE A 62 3.21 -7.77 -13.17
N GLY A 63 4.50 -8.02 -13.38
CA GLY A 63 5.00 -9.36 -13.61
C GLY A 63 5.25 -10.06 -12.28
N SER A 64 4.86 -11.32 -12.21
CA SER A 64 5.35 -12.20 -11.15
C SER A 64 6.85 -12.41 -11.31
N ARG A 65 7.57 -12.56 -10.19
CA ARG A 65 9.02 -12.82 -10.22
C ARG A 65 9.35 -14.22 -10.73
N ASP A 66 8.41 -15.15 -10.59
CA ASP A 66 8.55 -16.55 -10.98
C ASP A 66 8.24 -16.76 -12.48
N ASP A 67 7.21 -16.06 -12.99
CA ASP A 67 6.82 -16.16 -14.40
C ASP A 67 6.56 -14.78 -15.02
N PRO A 68 7.32 -14.36 -16.05
CA PRO A 68 7.16 -13.08 -16.71
C PRO A 68 5.96 -13.02 -17.69
N ARG A 69 5.28 -14.15 -17.95
CA ARG A 69 4.02 -14.19 -18.71
C ARG A 69 2.81 -14.03 -17.79
N ASP A 70 2.99 -14.26 -16.50
CA ASP A 70 2.01 -14.00 -15.46
C ASP A 70 1.97 -12.49 -15.16
N MET A 71 1.24 -11.78 -16.03
CA MET A 71 1.01 -10.35 -15.95
C MET A 71 -0.36 -10.10 -15.33
N HIS A 72 -0.38 -9.46 -14.15
CA HIS A 72 -1.62 -9.09 -13.50
C HIS A 72 -1.93 -7.60 -13.69
N PRO A 73 -3.18 -7.26 -14.05
CA PRO A 73 -3.61 -5.87 -14.10
C PRO A 73 -3.69 -5.28 -12.70
N ILE A 74 -3.27 -4.03 -12.59
CA ILE A 74 -3.49 -3.15 -11.45
C ILE A 74 -4.53 -2.13 -11.87
N GLU A 75 -5.60 -2.07 -11.11
CA GLU A 75 -6.64 -1.06 -11.27
C GLU A 75 -6.54 -0.07 -10.11
N LEU A 76 -6.36 1.21 -10.44
CA LEU A 76 -6.39 2.30 -9.49
C LEU A 76 -7.74 3.00 -9.61
N ASP A 77 -8.50 3.06 -8.53
CA ASP A 77 -9.72 3.85 -8.42
C ASP A 77 -9.37 5.23 -7.83
N PRO A 78 -9.33 6.30 -8.66
CA PRO A 78 -8.92 7.63 -8.21
C PRO A 78 -9.99 8.35 -7.37
N GLU A 79 -11.23 7.84 -7.32
CA GLU A 79 -12.32 8.42 -6.52
C GLU A 79 -12.26 7.91 -5.07
N SER A 80 -11.96 6.61 -4.92
CA SER A 80 -11.92 5.92 -3.63
C SER A 80 -10.50 5.76 -3.09
N ASP A 81 -9.48 6.21 -3.82
CA ASP A 81 -8.06 6.05 -3.49
C ASP A 81 -7.74 4.59 -3.10
N THR A 82 -8.28 3.69 -3.92
CA THR A 82 -8.24 2.24 -3.71
C THR A 82 -7.54 1.60 -4.90
N LEU A 83 -6.64 0.68 -4.60
CA LEU A 83 -5.80 -0.01 -5.54
C LEU A 83 -6.10 -1.51 -5.49
N LEU A 84 -6.53 -2.05 -6.62
CA LEU A 84 -6.86 -3.45 -6.78
C LEU A 84 -5.71 -4.16 -7.48
N LEU A 85 -5.10 -5.10 -6.76
CA LEU A 85 -3.98 -5.90 -7.22
C LEU A 85 -4.48 -7.32 -7.41
N GLY A 86 -4.66 -7.75 -8.67
CA GLY A 86 -5.26 -9.05 -9.04
C GLY A 86 -5.28 -10.10 -7.93
N CYS A 87 -4.16 -10.78 -7.70
CA CYS A 87 -4.05 -11.90 -6.75
C CYS A 87 -3.98 -11.50 -5.26
N TYR A 88 -3.73 -10.22 -4.97
CA TYR A 88 -3.53 -9.70 -3.62
C TYR A 88 -4.78 -9.08 -3.01
N GLY A 89 -5.76 -8.71 -3.84
CA GLY A 89 -7.01 -8.10 -3.42
C GLY A 89 -6.94 -6.57 -3.37
N ARG A 90 -7.74 -5.98 -2.47
CA ARG A 90 -7.90 -4.52 -2.37
C ARG A 90 -6.96 -3.88 -1.35
N PHE A 91 -6.41 -2.74 -1.73
CA PHE A 91 -5.55 -1.89 -0.92
C PHE A 91 -6.06 -0.46 -0.95
N VAL A 92 -5.90 0.27 0.15
CA VAL A 92 -6.26 1.69 0.28
C VAL A 92 -5.02 2.49 0.62
N ALA A 93 -4.94 3.76 0.24
CA ALA A 93 -3.77 4.55 0.55
C ALA A 93 -3.54 4.70 2.05
N GLU A 94 -2.26 4.71 2.44
CA GLU A 94 -1.83 4.84 3.83
C GLU A 94 -2.32 6.14 4.47
N GLU A 95 -2.47 7.24 3.74
CA GLU A 95 -3.00 8.50 4.31
C GLU A 95 -4.42 8.32 4.90
N ARG A 96 -5.25 7.48 4.28
CA ARG A 96 -6.58 7.10 4.78
C ARG A 96 -6.50 6.12 5.95
N ALA A 97 -5.55 5.20 5.91
CA ALA A 97 -5.36 4.22 6.97
C ALA A 97 -4.69 4.82 8.22
N CYS A 98 -3.80 5.79 8.06
CA CYS A 98 -3.12 6.53 9.12
C CYS A 98 -4.12 7.36 9.92
N ARG A 99 -5.07 8.04 9.27
CA ARG A 99 -6.19 8.67 10.00
C ARG A 99 -7.01 7.69 10.84
N ARG A 100 -7.02 6.40 10.51
CA ARG A 100 -7.68 5.36 11.30
C ARG A 100 -6.76 4.85 12.42
N ALA A 101 -5.48 4.61 12.15
CA ALA A 101 -4.49 4.16 13.14
C ALA A 101 -4.16 5.24 14.20
N GLU A 102 -4.11 6.51 13.81
CA GLU A 102 -3.96 7.65 14.71
C GLU A 102 -5.17 7.81 15.65
N GLN A 103 -6.37 7.40 15.22
CA GLN A 103 -7.54 7.33 16.10
C GLN A 103 -7.47 6.17 17.11
N GLU A 104 -6.69 5.11 16.84
CA GLU A 104 -6.46 4.00 17.78
C GLU A 104 -5.20 4.19 18.65
N SER A 105 -4.31 5.11 18.30
CA SER A 105 -3.13 5.46 19.09
C SER A 105 -3.36 6.64 20.06
N ILE A 106 -4.55 7.25 20.06
CA ILE A 106 -4.99 8.22 21.11
C ILE A 106 -5.88 7.49 22.13
N SER A 107 -5.45 6.32 22.57
CA SER A 107 -6.04 5.63 23.72
C SER A 107 -4.99 4.91 24.57
N GLU A 108 -3.79 5.46 24.63
CA GLU A 108 -2.80 5.11 25.63
C GLU A 108 -2.11 6.40 26.04
N GLU A 109 -2.73 7.14 26.97
CA GLU A 109 -2.09 7.99 27.99
C GLU A 109 -3.22 8.58 28.88
N CYS A 110 -3.80 7.75 29.75
CA CYS A 110 -4.43 8.25 30.97
C CYS A 110 -3.52 7.87 32.13
N PHE A 111 -2.37 8.55 32.21
CA PHE A 111 -1.62 8.68 33.44
C PHE A 111 -2.52 9.41 34.44
N THR A 112 -3.28 8.67 35.24
CA THR A 112 -3.68 9.17 36.55
C THR A 112 -2.52 8.92 37.49
N ASP A 113 -1.64 9.93 37.59
CA ASP A 113 -0.76 10.11 38.74
C ASP A 113 -1.67 10.26 39.97
N HIS A 114 -1.75 9.21 40.78
CA HIS A 114 -2.40 9.28 42.09
C HIS A 114 -1.31 9.48 43.12
N GLU A 115 -1.07 10.74 43.44
CA GLU A 115 -0.33 11.17 44.62
C GLU A 115 -1.00 10.55 45.87
N PRO A 116 -0.30 9.74 46.69
CA PRO A 116 -0.84 9.31 47.96
C PRO A 116 -0.58 10.41 49.00
N GLU A 117 -1.63 11.17 49.33
CA GLU A 117 -1.64 12.09 50.47
C GLU A 117 -1.56 11.28 51.77
N ALA A 118 -0.60 11.60 52.64
CA ALA A 118 -0.40 11.02 53.97
C ALA A 118 -0.19 12.13 55.01
#